data_AF-A0A7C7QZI5-F1
#
_entry.id   AF-A0A7C7QZI5-F1
#
_cell.length_a   1.000
_cell.length_b   1.000
_cell.length_c   1.000
_cell.angle_alpha   90.00
_cell.angle_beta   90.00
_cell.angle_gamma   90.00
#
_symmetry.space_group_name_H-M   'P 1'
#
loop_
_entity.id
_entity.type
_entity.pdbx_description
1 polymer ?
#
loop_
_entity_poly.entity_id
_entity_poly.type
_entity_poly.pdbx_seq_one_letter_code
_entity_poly.pdbx_strand_id
1 'polypeptide(L)'
;CEKSGSCELQALAYRFGITAPRYPYLWPQRELDASHPDIFIDRNRCILCARCVRASRDVDGKHVFGFYGRGPGKRVAVNAHARLADTDAAVTDKALEVCPVGALVPKHQGFTVPIGQRPFDQRPIGSDTQPEKAPKTR
;
A
#
# COMPACT_ATOMS: atom_id res chain seq x y z
N CYS A 1 8.53 -1.02 7.84
CA CYS A 1 7.84 -0.79 6.55
C CYS A 1 8.26 0.56 6.01
N GLU A 2 8.68 0.58 4.76
CA GLU A 2 9.18 1.71 3.97
C GLU A 2 8.13 2.79 3.69
N LYS A 3 6.83 2.45 3.72
CA LYS A 3 5.72 3.42 3.68
C LYS A 3 5.33 3.96 5.06
N SER A 4 6.06 3.63 6.14
CA SER A 4 5.73 4.18 7.47
C SER A 4 5.85 5.71 7.45
N GLY A 5 4.83 6.43 7.91
CA GLY A 5 4.73 7.90 7.82
C GLY A 5 4.21 8.43 6.47
N SER A 6 4.03 7.56 5.46
CA SER A 6 3.38 7.84 4.17
C SER A 6 2.26 6.85 3.83
N CYS A 7 1.85 6.03 4.80
CA CYS A 7 0.84 4.98 4.68
C CYS A 7 -0.52 5.51 5.17
N GLU A 8 -1.53 5.50 4.29
CA GLU A 8 -2.88 5.99 4.62
C GLU A 8 -3.54 5.15 5.72
N LEU A 9 -3.34 3.82 5.71
CA LEU A 9 -3.89 2.94 6.74
C LEU A 9 -3.35 3.30 8.13
N GLN A 10 -2.04 3.55 8.23
CA GLN A 10 -1.39 3.96 9.47
C GLN A 10 -1.86 5.35 9.90
N ALA A 11 -1.94 6.31 8.97
CA ALA A 11 -2.37 7.67 9.26
C ALA A 11 -3.84 7.71 9.74
N LEU A 12 -4.72 6.91 9.14
CA LEU A 12 -6.10 6.75 9.60
C LEU A 12 -6.17 6.11 10.98
N ALA A 13 -5.34 5.09 11.25
CA ALA A 13 -5.25 4.49 12.58
C ALA A 13 -4.87 5.55 13.64
N TYR A 14 -3.89 6.41 13.36
CA TYR A 14 -3.52 7.51 14.25
C TYR A 14 -4.65 8.53 14.42
N ARG A 15 -5.28 8.97 13.31
CA ARG A 15 -6.41 9.90 13.35
C ARG A 15 -7.56 9.41 14.23
N PHE A 16 -7.84 8.11 14.20
CA PHE A 16 -8.90 7.50 15.01
C PHE A 16 -8.41 7.00 16.38
N GLY A 17 -7.16 7.26 16.77
CA GLY A 17 -6.61 6.86 18.07
C GLY A 17 -6.49 5.35 18.26
N ILE A 18 -6.31 4.58 17.18
CA ILE A 18 -6.09 3.14 17.23
C ILE A 18 -4.65 2.88 17.64
N THR A 19 -4.44 2.44 18.88
CA THR A 19 -3.11 2.13 19.43
C THR A 19 -2.69 0.68 19.21
N ALA A 20 -3.65 -0.25 19.14
CA ALA A 20 -3.41 -1.66 18.90
C ALA A 20 -4.62 -2.33 18.22
N PRO A 21 -4.41 -3.44 17.48
CA PRO A 21 -5.50 -4.27 16.99
C PRO A 21 -6.32 -4.86 18.15
N ARG A 22 -7.64 -4.83 18.01
CA ARG A 22 -8.58 -5.44 18.98
C ARG A 22 -8.81 -6.93 18.75
N TYR A 23 -8.45 -7.43 17.58
CA TYR A 23 -8.67 -8.81 17.17
C TYR A 23 -7.34 -9.57 17.09
N PRO A 24 -7.35 -10.89 17.27
CA PRO A 24 -6.17 -11.72 17.04
C PRO A 24 -5.60 -11.52 15.64
N TYR A 25 -4.28 -11.50 15.55
CA TYR A 25 -3.58 -11.47 14.27
C TYR A 25 -3.82 -12.77 13.50
N LEU A 26 -4.11 -12.65 12.20
CA LEU A 26 -4.32 -13.80 11.32
C LEU A 26 -3.02 -14.46 10.85
N TRP A 27 -1.88 -13.77 10.98
CA TRP A 27 -0.55 -14.22 10.52
C TRP A 27 -0.55 -14.87 9.13
N PRO A 28 -1.11 -14.21 8.10
CA PRO A 28 -1.14 -14.81 6.76
C PRO A 28 0.29 -15.04 6.26
N GLN A 29 0.52 -16.19 5.64
CA GLN A 29 1.77 -16.50 4.95
C GLN A 29 1.53 -16.38 3.44
N ARG A 30 1.59 -15.16 2.94
CA ARG A 30 1.51 -14.89 1.50
C ARG A 30 2.89 -14.65 0.92
N GLU A 31 3.07 -15.08 -0.32
CA GLU A 31 4.31 -14.90 -1.07
C GLU A 31 4.64 -13.41 -1.26
N LEU A 32 5.90 -13.07 -1.00
CA LEU A 32 6.56 -11.86 -1.48
C LEU A 32 7.02 -12.08 -2.91
N ASP A 33 6.48 -11.33 -3.87
CA ASP A 33 6.98 -11.36 -5.24
C ASP A 33 7.98 -10.23 -5.44
N ALA A 34 9.27 -10.59 -5.45
CA ALA A 34 10.38 -9.68 -5.72
C ALA A 34 11.10 -10.03 -7.03
N SER A 35 10.40 -10.70 -7.96
CA SER A 35 10.99 -11.15 -9.23
C SER A 35 11.41 -9.99 -10.14
N HIS A 36 10.62 -8.92 -10.20
CA HIS A 36 10.90 -7.75 -11.03
C HIS A 36 12.14 -7.00 -10.51
N PRO A 37 13.07 -6.53 -11.36
CA PRO A 37 14.31 -5.88 -10.92
C PRO A 37 14.08 -4.69 -9.99
N ASP A 38 13.07 -3.85 -10.30
CA ASP A 38 12.85 -2.58 -9.60
C ASP A 38 11.58 -2.51 -8.73
N ILE A 39 10.79 -3.58 -8.65
CA ILE A 39 9.47 -3.55 -7.97
C ILE A 39 9.33 -4.82 -7.14
N PHE A 40 8.69 -4.72 -5.97
CA PHE A 40 8.23 -5.90 -5.24
C PHE A 40 6.80 -5.74 -4.74
N ILE A 41 6.14 -6.89 -4.53
CA ILE A 41 4.79 -6.99 -3.99
C ILE A 41 4.81 -7.75 -2.67
N ASP A 42 4.56 -7.06 -1.57
CA ASP A 42 4.28 -7.67 -0.26
C ASP A 42 2.77 -7.85 -0.08
N ARG A 43 2.29 -9.07 -0.34
CA ARG A 43 0.88 -9.43 -0.26
C ARG A 43 0.34 -9.51 1.16
N ASN A 44 1.20 -9.56 2.18
CA ASN A 44 0.77 -9.54 3.58
C ASN A 44 0.33 -8.14 4.03
N ARG A 45 0.80 -7.10 3.33
CA ARG A 45 0.47 -5.68 3.61
C ARG A 45 -0.69 -5.14 2.77
N CYS A 46 -1.16 -5.89 1.76
CA CYS A 46 -2.22 -5.46 0.87
C CYS A 46 -3.59 -5.45 1.57
N ILE A 47 -4.31 -4.33 1.48
CA ILE A 47 -5.67 -4.17 2.03
C ILE A 47 -6.80 -4.39 1.00
N LEU A 48 -6.47 -4.91 -0.20
CA LEU A 48 -7.42 -5.21 -1.27
C LEU A 48 -8.32 -4.03 -1.72
N CYS A 49 -7.82 -2.78 -1.64
CA CYS A 49 -8.58 -1.57 -2.01
C CYS A 49 -8.85 -1.40 -3.52
N ALA A 50 -8.25 -2.25 -4.36
CA ALA A 50 -8.36 -2.26 -5.83
C ALA A 50 -7.83 -1.01 -6.56
N ARG A 51 -7.12 -0.09 -5.87
CA ARG A 51 -6.57 1.11 -6.51
C ARG A 51 -5.54 0.78 -7.60
N CYS A 52 -4.60 -0.12 -7.33
CA CYS A 52 -3.60 -0.55 -8.32
C CYS A 52 -4.24 -1.28 -9.52
N VAL A 53 -5.26 -2.11 -9.27
CA VAL A 53 -6.00 -2.82 -10.33
C VAL A 53 -6.69 -1.84 -11.26
N ARG A 54 -7.40 -0.83 -10.69
CA ARG A 54 -8.05 0.21 -11.49
C ARG A 54 -7.04 1.08 -12.22
N ALA A 55 -6.00 1.57 -11.55
CA ALA A 55 -4.97 2.40 -12.18
C ALA A 55 -4.26 1.68 -13.32
N SER A 56 -3.90 0.40 -13.13
CA SER A 56 -3.24 -0.40 -14.16
C SER A 56 -4.10 -0.62 -15.41
N ARG A 57 -5.43 -0.65 -15.24
CA ARG A 57 -6.40 -0.80 -16.33
C ARG A 57 -6.74 0.54 -16.98
N ASP A 58 -7.14 1.50 -16.17
CA ASP A 58 -7.82 2.72 -16.61
C ASP A 58 -6.84 3.88 -16.90
N VAL A 59 -5.66 3.87 -16.29
CA VAL A 59 -4.64 4.94 -16.46
C VAL A 59 -3.42 4.42 -17.20
N ASP A 60 -2.85 3.31 -16.74
CA ASP A 60 -1.63 2.75 -17.35
C ASP A 60 -1.95 1.97 -18.63
N GLY A 61 -3.18 1.44 -18.78
CA GLY A 61 -3.60 0.66 -19.95
C GLY A 61 -2.94 -0.72 -20.09
N LYS A 62 -2.24 -1.20 -19.05
CA LYS A 62 -1.40 -2.42 -19.10
C LYS A 62 -2.08 -3.67 -18.54
N HIS A 63 -3.13 -3.51 -17.73
CA HIS A 63 -3.86 -4.63 -17.11
C HIS A 63 -2.95 -5.61 -16.32
N VAL A 64 -1.89 -5.10 -15.71
CA VAL A 64 -0.91 -5.92 -14.98
C VAL A 64 -1.50 -6.49 -13.71
N PHE A 65 -2.25 -5.69 -12.94
CA PHE A 65 -2.73 -6.11 -11.61
C PHE A 65 -4.17 -6.59 -11.65
N GLY A 66 -4.44 -7.69 -10.95
CA GLY A 66 -5.78 -8.23 -10.74
C GLY A 66 -5.95 -8.82 -9.33
N PHE A 67 -7.13 -9.39 -9.05
CA PHE A 67 -7.35 -10.19 -7.85
C PHE A 67 -7.50 -11.66 -8.20
N TYR A 68 -6.87 -12.52 -7.42
CA TYR A 68 -7.01 -13.97 -7.52
C TYR A 68 -7.48 -14.57 -6.19
N GLY A 69 -8.26 -15.65 -6.28
CA GLY A 69 -8.79 -16.36 -5.13
C GLY A 69 -10.07 -15.74 -4.56
N ARG A 70 -10.58 -16.36 -3.48
CA ARG A 70 -11.81 -15.97 -2.77
C ARG A 70 -11.61 -16.05 -1.26
N GLY A 71 -12.50 -15.40 -0.52
CA GLY A 71 -12.46 -15.41 0.95
C GLY A 71 -11.10 -14.94 1.51
N PRO A 72 -10.59 -15.59 2.58
CA PRO A 72 -9.29 -15.26 3.18
C PRO A 72 -8.08 -15.40 2.23
N GLY A 73 -8.21 -16.24 1.19
CA GLY A 73 -7.18 -16.49 0.18
C GLY A 73 -7.12 -15.46 -0.95
N LYS A 74 -8.06 -14.49 -0.97
CA LYS A 74 -8.07 -13.41 -1.96
C LYS A 74 -6.80 -12.56 -1.82
N ARG A 75 -6.11 -12.34 -2.94
CA ARG A 75 -4.86 -11.58 -3.00
C ARG A 75 -4.73 -10.82 -4.31
N VAL A 76 -3.89 -9.79 -4.31
CA VAL A 76 -3.43 -9.17 -5.56
C VAL A 76 -2.54 -10.15 -6.31
N ALA A 77 -2.79 -10.28 -7.60
CA ALA A 77 -2.07 -11.12 -8.54
C ALA A 77 -1.65 -10.28 -9.74
N VAL A 78 -0.73 -10.83 -10.52
CA VAL A 78 -0.26 -10.23 -11.77
C VAL A 78 -0.83 -11.01 -12.95
N ASN A 79 -1.11 -10.32 -14.05
CA ASN A 79 -1.59 -10.91 -15.29
C ASN A 79 -0.42 -11.45 -16.12
N ALA A 80 0.25 -12.46 -15.57
CA ALA A 80 1.33 -13.19 -16.23
C ALA A 80 1.23 -14.68 -15.91
N HIS A 81 1.91 -15.48 -16.71
CA HIS A 81 1.97 -16.93 -16.51
C HIS A 81 2.76 -17.33 -15.26
N ALA A 82 3.76 -16.54 -14.86
CA ALA A 82 4.64 -16.87 -13.75
C ALA A 82 4.75 -15.76 -12.69
N ARG A 83 5.39 -14.62 -12.96
CA ARG A 83 5.76 -13.63 -11.91
C ARG A 83 5.63 -12.18 -12.39
N LEU A 84 5.80 -11.22 -11.47
CA LEU A 84 5.79 -9.79 -11.80
C LEU A 84 6.85 -9.41 -12.85
N ALA A 85 8.02 -10.06 -12.85
CA ALA A 85 9.06 -9.84 -13.85
C ALA A 85 8.62 -10.13 -15.30
N ASP A 86 7.57 -10.94 -15.48
CA ASP A 86 7.06 -11.34 -16.79
C ASP A 86 5.92 -10.43 -17.27
N THR A 87 5.80 -9.24 -16.68
CA THR A 87 4.77 -8.25 -17.00
C THR A 87 5.40 -6.94 -17.45
N ASP A 88 4.62 -6.08 -18.10
CA ASP A 88 5.06 -4.73 -18.49
C ASP A 88 5.01 -3.71 -17.34
N ALA A 89 5.02 -4.17 -16.09
CA ALA A 89 5.05 -3.28 -14.92
C ALA A 89 6.29 -2.37 -14.99
N ALA A 90 6.10 -1.07 -14.75
CA ALA A 90 7.19 -0.11 -14.65
C ALA A 90 7.09 0.70 -13.37
N VAL A 91 8.24 1.16 -12.86
CA VAL A 91 8.29 2.00 -11.64
C VAL A 91 7.51 3.31 -11.81
N THR A 92 7.36 3.78 -13.04
CA THR A 92 6.61 4.98 -13.40
C THR A 92 5.10 4.77 -13.47
N ASP A 93 4.60 3.55 -13.29
CA ASP A 93 3.17 3.25 -13.42
C ASP A 93 2.35 3.89 -12.32
N LYS A 94 1.19 4.43 -12.69
CA LYS A 94 0.24 5.01 -11.73
C LYS A 94 -0.18 3.97 -10.70
N ALA A 95 -0.30 2.71 -11.09
CA ALA A 95 -0.63 1.60 -10.20
C ALA A 95 0.29 1.48 -8.96
N LEU A 96 1.57 1.83 -9.08
CA LEU A 96 2.53 1.83 -7.96
C LEU A 96 2.36 3.05 -7.07
N GLU A 97 2.17 4.22 -7.67
CA GLU A 97 1.99 5.48 -6.96
C GLU A 97 0.74 5.46 -6.07
N VAL A 98 -0.37 4.89 -6.56
CA VAL A 98 -1.67 4.92 -5.87
C VAL A 98 -1.81 3.88 -4.75
N CYS A 99 -0.81 3.03 -4.53
CA CYS A 99 -0.87 2.06 -3.45
C CYS A 99 -0.86 2.78 -2.09
N PRO A 100 -1.95 2.70 -1.30
CA PRO A 100 -2.08 3.50 -0.07
C PRO A 100 -1.25 2.95 1.11
N VAL A 101 -0.62 1.79 0.92
CA VAL A 101 0.09 1.01 1.94
C VAL A 101 1.37 0.44 1.32
N GLY A 102 2.25 -0.16 2.14
CA GLY A 102 3.51 -0.77 1.67
C GLY A 102 3.36 -2.11 0.96
N ALA A 103 2.37 -2.27 0.08
CA ALA A 103 2.12 -3.53 -0.61
C ALA A 103 2.73 -3.59 -2.02
N LEU A 104 2.70 -2.49 -2.78
CA LEU A 104 3.39 -2.36 -4.08
C LEU A 104 4.43 -1.27 -3.91
N VAL A 105 5.71 -1.64 -4.04
CA VAL A 105 6.81 -0.79 -3.59
C VAL A 105 7.95 -0.82 -4.61
N PRO A 106 8.48 0.36 -5.01
CA PRO A 106 9.73 0.45 -5.74
C PRO A 106 10.91 -0.04 -4.90
N LYS A 107 11.75 -0.90 -5.47
CA LYS A 107 13.03 -1.28 -4.87
C LYS A 107 13.98 -0.09 -4.86
N HIS A 108 15.00 -0.17 -4.01
CA HIS A 108 16.06 0.84 -3.86
C HIS A 108 15.62 2.21 -3.32
N GLN A 109 14.32 2.44 -3.10
CA GLN A 109 13.76 3.72 -2.65
C GLN A 109 13.08 3.60 -1.27
N GLY A 110 13.79 3.03 -0.29
CA GLY A 110 13.31 2.87 1.08
C GLY A 110 13.98 3.84 2.05
N PHE A 111 13.21 4.37 3.01
CA PHE A 111 13.73 5.18 4.13
C PHE A 111 14.50 6.45 3.72
N THR A 112 14.16 7.03 2.57
CA THR A 112 14.82 8.23 2.02
C THR A 112 14.40 9.52 2.71
N VAL A 113 13.22 9.55 3.34
CA VAL A 113 12.68 10.73 4.03
C VAL A 113 12.90 10.60 5.54
N PRO A 114 13.57 11.57 6.20
CA PRO A 114 13.75 11.57 7.64
C PRO A 114 12.43 11.53 8.42
N ILE A 115 12.46 10.89 9.59
CA ILE A 115 11.33 10.91 10.52
C ILE A 115 11.06 12.35 10.97
N GLY A 116 9.78 12.73 11.04
CA GLY A 116 9.34 14.11 11.26
C GLY A 116 9.14 14.91 9.95
N GLN A 117 9.67 14.42 8.83
CA GLN A 117 9.52 15.04 7.51
C GLN A 117 8.66 14.21 6.54
N ARG A 118 8.11 13.10 7.01
CA ARG A 118 7.26 12.22 6.20
C ARG A 118 5.86 12.85 6.04
N PRO A 119 5.14 12.55 4.95
CA PRO A 119 3.87 13.23 4.63
C PRO A 119 2.87 13.30 5.79
N PHE A 120 2.64 12.19 6.47
CA PHE A 120 1.68 12.12 7.58
C PHE A 120 2.29 12.42 8.95
N ASP A 121 3.61 12.66 9.05
CA ASP A 121 4.21 13.22 10.27
C ASP A 121 3.92 14.72 10.36
N GLN A 122 3.95 15.42 9.22
CA GLN A 122 3.72 16.87 9.15
C GLN A 122 2.24 17.24 9.18
N ARG A 123 1.42 16.46 8.47
CA ARG A 123 -0.01 16.77 8.32
C ARG A 123 -0.86 15.51 8.50
N PRO A 124 -1.72 15.44 9.53
CA PRO A 124 -2.66 14.33 9.69
C PRO A 124 -3.57 14.20 8.48
N ILE A 125 -3.82 12.95 8.08
CA ILE A 125 -4.65 12.64 6.91
C ILE A 125 -6.05 13.26 7.03
N GLY A 126 -6.49 13.95 5.98
CA GLY A 126 -7.82 14.57 5.86
C GLY A 126 -8.07 15.76 6.80
N SER A 127 -7.01 16.46 7.21
CA SER A 127 -7.09 17.79 7.84
C SER A 127 -7.64 18.86 6.88
N ASP A 128 -7.63 18.60 5.58
CA ASP A 128 -8.16 19.45 4.51
C ASP A 128 -9.69 19.53 4.51
N THR A 129 -10.37 18.49 5.00
CA THR A 129 -11.84 18.34 4.89
C THR A 129 -12.56 18.62 6.19
N GLN A 130 -11.86 18.52 7.34
CA GLN A 130 -12.45 18.77 8.65
C GLN A 130 -11.50 19.65 9.48
N PRO A 131 -12.01 20.69 10.15
CA PRO A 131 -11.21 21.48 11.06
C PRO A 131 -10.61 20.57 12.13
N GLU A 132 -9.37 20.87 12.50
CA GLU A 132 -8.59 20.12 13.48
C GLU A 132 -9.43 19.96 14.76
N LYS A 133 -9.71 18.72 15.18
CA LYS A 133 -10.38 18.51 16.47
C LYS A 133 -9.40 18.94 17.54
N ALA A 134 -9.82 19.91 18.37
CA ALA A 134 -9.05 20.39 19.51
C ALA A 134 -8.47 19.19 20.29
N PRO A 135 -7.20 19.29 20.76
CA PRO A 135 -6.57 18.21 21.50
C PRO A 135 -7.48 17.80 22.65
N LYS A 136 -7.81 16.51 22.74
CA LYS A 136 -8.58 15.99 23.86
C LYS A 136 -7.72 16.15 25.11
N THR A 137 -7.98 17.20 25.89
CA THR A 137 -7.48 17.32 27.26
C THR A 137 -7.93 16.09 28.03
N ARG A 138 -6.96 15.42 28.65
CA ARG A 138 -7.21 14.32 29.58
C ARG A 138 -7.76 14.84 30.88
#